data_AF-A0A495A6B0-F1
#
_entry.id   AF-A0A495A6B0-F1
#
_cell.length_a   1.000
_cell.length_b   1.000
_cell.length_c   1.000
_cell.angle_alpha   90.00
_cell.angle_beta   90.00
_cell.angle_gamma   90.00
#
_symmetry.space_group_name_H-M   'P 1'
#
loop_
_entity.id
_entity.type
_entity.pdbx_description
1 polymer ?
#
loop_
_entity_poly.entity_id
_entity_poly.type
_entity_poly.pdbx_seq_one_letter_code
_entity_poly.pdbx_strand_id
1 'polypeptide(L)'
;MTEPPRTTTSPAAARASVTVARGGVAPATVASESVAPDAAPRTSASDGSGPGAPDLPGGVVHDLPADLAGALLADPTTAELWRGLTPLGRNEFVCWVADAKKPETRARRIRRTGEELHEGRRRPCCWPGCRHRERTGR
;
A
#
# COMPACT_ATOMS: atom_id res chain seq x y z
N MET A 1 23.39 18.26 50.92
CA MET A 1 22.06 17.78 50.49
C MET A 1 22.29 16.89 49.28
N THR A 2 22.42 15.58 49.53
CA THR A 2 22.76 14.59 48.51
C THR A 2 21.60 13.59 48.48
N GLU A 3 20.87 13.54 47.38
CA GLU A 3 19.74 12.64 47.18
C GLU A 3 20.26 11.25 46.71
N PRO A 4 19.76 10.12 47.22
CA PRO A 4 20.18 8.78 46.80
C PRO A 4 19.52 8.34 45.48
N PRO A 5 20.12 7.38 44.73
CA PRO A 5 19.61 6.95 43.42
C PRO A 5 18.37 6.05 43.53
N ARG A 6 17.42 6.23 42.60
CA ARG A 6 16.22 5.41 42.47
C ARG A 6 16.54 4.09 41.76
N THR A 7 16.45 2.97 42.48
CA THR A 7 16.42 1.62 41.91
C THR A 7 15.08 1.38 41.21
N THR A 8 15.12 1.12 39.91
CA THR A 8 14.02 0.57 39.13
C THR A 8 14.19 -0.95 39.05
N THR A 9 13.28 -1.69 39.68
CA THR A 9 13.12 -3.13 39.50
C THR A 9 12.05 -3.36 38.45
N SER A 10 12.42 -4.04 37.37
CA SER A 10 11.55 -4.51 36.30
C SER A 10 11.26 -6.00 36.51
N PRO A 11 10.00 -6.46 36.58
CA PRO A 11 9.71 -7.89 36.51
C PRO A 11 9.55 -8.35 35.06
N ALA A 12 10.22 -9.47 34.77
CA ALA A 12 10.28 -10.15 33.50
C ALA A 12 8.99 -10.87 33.09
N ALA A 13 8.81 -10.91 31.77
CA ALA A 13 7.99 -11.78 30.91
C ALA A 13 7.09 -12.87 31.55
N ALA A 14 5.79 -12.79 31.28
CA ALA A 14 4.89 -13.94 31.21
C ALA A 14 4.45 -14.15 29.75
N ARG A 15 4.81 -15.29 29.17
CA ARG A 15 4.36 -15.74 27.84
C ARG A 15 3.07 -16.55 28.03
N ALA A 16 1.97 -16.11 27.43
CA ALA A 16 0.75 -16.90 27.34
C ALA A 16 0.74 -17.71 26.04
N SER A 17 0.62 -19.04 26.16
CA SER A 17 0.38 -19.94 25.04
C SER A 17 -1.10 -19.94 24.68
N VAL A 18 -1.43 -19.67 23.43
CA VAL A 18 -2.79 -19.88 22.88
C VAL A 18 -2.85 -21.23 22.20
N THR A 19 -3.73 -22.10 22.70
CA THR A 19 -4.07 -23.40 22.10
C THR A 19 -5.15 -23.21 21.04
N VAL A 20 -4.88 -23.64 19.80
CA VAL A 20 -5.88 -23.77 18.74
C VAL A 20 -6.64 -25.09 18.93
N ALA A 21 -7.95 -24.99 19.15
CA ALA A 21 -8.86 -26.13 19.08
C ALA A 21 -9.31 -26.35 17.63
N ARG A 22 -9.08 -27.56 17.12
CA ARG A 22 -9.67 -28.06 15.86
C ARG A 22 -11.07 -28.60 16.16
N GLY A 23 -12.08 -28.12 15.45
CA GLY A 23 -13.44 -28.63 15.56
C GLY A 23 -14.12 -28.75 14.21
N GLY A 24 -14.49 -29.99 13.86
CA GLY A 24 -15.75 -30.33 13.19
C GLY A 24 -15.84 -30.14 11.68
N VAL A 25 -15.76 -31.25 10.95
CA VAL A 25 -16.33 -31.38 9.59
C VAL A 25 -17.68 -32.09 9.74
N ALA A 26 -18.71 -31.59 9.07
CA ALA A 26 -19.83 -32.38 8.59
C ALA A 26 -20.47 -31.66 7.36
N PRO A 27 -20.97 -32.42 6.36
CA PRO A 27 -21.44 -31.87 5.08
C PRO A 27 -22.98 -31.82 4.99
N ALA A 28 -23.50 -31.06 4.03
CA ALA A 28 -24.34 -31.56 2.92
C ALA A 28 -25.35 -30.53 2.38
N THR A 29 -25.51 -30.64 1.06
CA THR A 29 -26.74 -30.44 0.28
C THR A 29 -26.98 -29.09 -0.42
N VAL A 30 -27.29 -29.32 -1.70
CA VAL A 30 -27.51 -28.48 -2.87
C VAL A 30 -28.85 -27.74 -2.85
N ALA A 31 -28.95 -26.63 -3.60
CA ALA A 31 -29.90 -26.44 -4.71
C ALA A 31 -29.84 -25.01 -5.26
N SER A 32 -29.88 -24.92 -6.59
CA SER A 32 -29.89 -23.73 -7.43
C SER A 32 -31.10 -22.82 -7.22
N GLU A 33 -30.98 -21.53 -7.56
CA GLU A 33 -31.83 -20.92 -8.58
C GLU A 33 -31.26 -19.58 -9.11
N SER A 34 -31.54 -19.36 -10.39
CA SER A 34 -31.06 -18.28 -11.26
C SER A 34 -32.06 -17.11 -11.24
N VAL A 35 -31.62 -15.89 -11.56
CA VAL A 35 -32.26 -14.92 -12.49
C VAL A 35 -31.72 -13.50 -12.28
N ALA A 36 -31.15 -12.92 -13.35
CA ALA A 36 -30.93 -11.49 -13.55
C ALA A 36 -32.09 -10.88 -14.39
N PRO A 37 -32.26 -9.56 -14.38
CA PRO A 37 -32.12 -8.79 -15.65
C PRO A 37 -31.39 -7.43 -15.46
N ASP A 38 -30.44 -7.06 -16.32
CA ASP A 38 -30.52 -6.25 -17.57
C ASP A 38 -30.64 -4.72 -17.31
N ALA A 39 -29.51 -3.99 -17.29
CA ALA A 39 -28.98 -3.07 -18.33
C ALA A 39 -29.62 -1.65 -18.27
N ALA A 40 -28.98 -0.49 -18.53
CA ALA A 40 -27.83 -0.08 -19.34
C ALA A 40 -27.46 1.40 -18.98
N PRO A 41 -26.88 2.25 -19.86
CA PRO A 41 -25.51 2.30 -20.41
C PRO A 41 -24.78 3.63 -20.00
N ARG A 42 -23.46 3.80 -20.16
CA ARG A 42 -22.86 4.38 -21.39
C ARG A 42 -21.33 4.37 -21.37
N THR A 43 -20.84 4.02 -22.55
CA THR A 43 -19.50 4.01 -23.14
C THR A 43 -18.68 5.30 -23.02
N SER A 44 -17.35 5.14 -22.87
CA SER A 44 -16.41 5.55 -23.92
C SER A 44 -15.13 4.73 -23.82
N ALA A 45 -14.94 3.88 -24.83
CA ALA A 45 -13.64 3.36 -25.19
C ALA A 45 -12.73 4.56 -25.53
N SER A 46 -11.55 4.60 -24.94
CA SER A 46 -10.39 5.19 -25.59
C SER A 46 -9.47 4.05 -25.97
N ASP A 47 -9.15 4.08 -27.26
CA ASP A 47 -8.33 3.20 -28.06
C ASP A 47 -6.89 3.10 -27.56
N GLY A 48 -6.28 1.92 -27.80
CA GLY A 48 -4.84 1.79 -28.02
C GLY A 48 -3.98 1.42 -26.80
N SER A 49 -3.75 0.11 -26.61
CA SER A 49 -2.41 -0.52 -26.59
C SER A 49 -2.49 -1.98 -26.10
N GLY A 50 -1.80 -2.87 -26.83
CA GLY A 50 -1.89 -4.34 -26.72
C GLY A 50 -1.42 -4.97 -25.40
N PRO A 51 -1.37 -6.33 -25.34
CA PRO A 51 -1.07 -7.07 -24.12
C PRO A 51 0.44 -7.06 -23.85
N GLY A 52 0.93 -5.96 -23.30
CA GLY A 52 2.15 -5.92 -22.50
C GLY A 52 1.72 -5.86 -21.04
N ALA A 53 2.34 -6.66 -20.17
CA ALA A 53 2.12 -6.60 -18.73
C ALA A 53 2.04 -5.14 -18.24
N PRO A 54 1.13 -4.79 -17.32
CA PRO A 54 0.85 -3.40 -16.99
C PRO A 54 2.07 -2.74 -16.35
N ASP A 55 2.90 -2.10 -17.17
CA ASP A 55 3.99 -1.27 -16.68
C ASP A 55 3.39 -0.05 -16.00
N LEU A 56 3.68 0.10 -14.71
CA LEU A 56 3.20 1.21 -13.92
C LEU A 56 4.22 2.35 -14.02
N PRO A 57 3.78 3.58 -14.33
CA PRO A 57 4.71 4.63 -14.62
C PRO A 57 5.40 5.10 -13.33
N GLY A 58 6.70 5.37 -13.41
CA GLY A 58 7.52 5.88 -12.31
C GLY A 58 7.33 7.36 -12.00
N GLY A 59 8.22 7.91 -11.19
CA GLY A 59 8.33 9.34 -10.92
C GLY A 59 9.15 10.10 -11.96
N VAL A 60 9.35 11.40 -11.73
CA VAL A 60 10.20 12.26 -12.58
C VAL A 60 11.68 12.00 -12.37
N VAL A 61 12.09 11.70 -11.13
CA VAL A 61 13.49 11.45 -10.75
C VAL A 61 13.72 9.99 -10.38
N HIS A 62 12.70 9.31 -9.85
CA HIS A 62 12.82 7.93 -9.39
C HIS A 62 11.96 6.99 -10.23
N ASP A 63 12.59 5.95 -10.77
CA ASP A 63 11.88 4.82 -11.38
C ASP A 63 11.09 4.02 -10.36
N LEU A 64 10.02 3.36 -10.80
CA LEU A 64 9.17 2.55 -9.94
C LEU A 64 9.91 1.27 -9.51
N PRO A 65 10.15 1.03 -8.20
CA PRO A 65 10.80 -0.19 -7.77
C PRO A 65 9.85 -1.40 -7.86
N ALA A 66 10.40 -2.56 -8.19
CA ALA A 66 9.63 -3.76 -8.53
C ALA A 66 8.69 -4.25 -7.41
N ASP A 67 9.09 -4.09 -6.16
CA ASP A 67 8.27 -4.48 -5.00
C ASP A 67 7.08 -3.54 -4.77
N LEU A 68 7.23 -2.24 -5.04
CA LEU A 68 6.11 -1.32 -5.07
C LEU A 68 5.21 -1.61 -6.28
N ALA A 69 5.79 -1.84 -7.45
CA ALA A 69 5.03 -2.22 -8.65
C ALA A 69 4.18 -3.48 -8.41
N GLY A 70 4.77 -4.52 -7.81
CA GLY A 70 4.06 -5.75 -7.47
C GLY A 70 2.89 -5.52 -6.51
N ALA A 71 3.07 -4.67 -5.50
CA ALA A 71 2.00 -4.33 -4.56
C ALA A 71 0.87 -3.51 -5.20
N LEU A 72 1.22 -2.56 -6.09
CA LEU A 72 0.23 -1.76 -6.80
C LEU A 72 -0.55 -2.59 -7.81
N LEU A 73 0.10 -3.53 -8.50
CA LEU A 73 -0.53 -4.43 -9.47
C LEU A 73 -1.38 -5.53 -8.81
N ALA A 74 -1.20 -5.79 -7.52
CA ALA A 74 -2.00 -6.75 -6.79
C ALA A 74 -3.47 -6.32 -6.61
N ASP A 75 -3.75 -5.00 -6.68
CA ASP A 75 -5.10 -4.46 -6.68
C ASP A 75 -5.30 -3.53 -7.90
N PRO A 76 -6.19 -3.88 -8.85
CA PRO A 76 -6.40 -3.07 -10.04
C PRO A 76 -6.85 -1.63 -9.72
N THR A 77 -7.60 -1.44 -8.63
CA THR A 77 -8.06 -0.12 -8.19
C THR A 77 -6.86 0.75 -7.78
N THR A 78 -5.97 0.20 -6.95
CA THR A 78 -4.74 0.87 -6.54
C THR A 78 -3.85 1.21 -7.76
N ALA A 79 -3.74 0.30 -8.73
CA ALA A 79 -2.99 0.53 -9.97
C ALA A 79 -3.57 1.70 -10.80
N GLU A 80 -4.89 1.81 -10.89
CA GLU A 80 -5.57 2.93 -11.57
C GLU A 80 -5.37 4.26 -10.83
N LEU A 81 -5.51 4.26 -9.50
CA LEU A 81 -5.24 5.42 -8.66
C LEU A 81 -3.80 5.91 -8.82
N TRP A 82 -2.84 4.98 -8.89
CA TRP A 82 -1.43 5.28 -9.16
C TRP A 82 -1.21 5.93 -10.52
N ARG A 83 -1.82 5.39 -11.58
CA ARG A 83 -1.77 5.98 -12.94
C ARG A 83 -2.36 7.39 -12.97
N GLY A 84 -3.39 7.64 -12.16
CA GLY A 84 -4.01 8.96 -12.01
C GLY A 84 -3.21 9.97 -11.18
N LEU A 85 -2.08 9.60 -10.58
CA LEU A 85 -1.19 10.54 -9.89
C LEU A 85 -0.37 11.36 -10.90
N THR A 86 -0.13 12.63 -10.54
CA THR A 86 0.85 13.45 -11.26
C THR A 86 2.24 12.79 -11.21
N PRO A 87 3.11 13.03 -12.20
CA PRO A 87 4.49 12.53 -12.17
C PRO A 87 5.22 12.88 -10.87
N LEU A 88 4.94 14.07 -10.31
CA LEU A 88 5.48 14.50 -9.03
C LEU A 88 4.91 13.70 -7.84
N GLY A 89 3.61 13.40 -7.82
CA GLY A 89 3.00 12.57 -6.79
C GLY A 89 3.61 11.16 -6.76
N ARG A 90 3.76 10.54 -7.94
CA ARG A 90 4.46 9.24 -8.08
C ARG A 90 5.89 9.32 -7.56
N ASN A 91 6.63 10.35 -7.98
CA ASN A 91 8.01 10.59 -7.54
C ASN A 91 8.15 10.64 -6.02
N GLU A 92 7.19 11.28 -5.34
CA GLU A 92 7.25 11.40 -3.89
C GLU A 92 6.96 10.09 -3.16
N PHE A 93 5.95 9.33 -3.59
CA PHE A 93 5.70 7.99 -3.03
C PHE A 93 6.89 7.06 -3.26
N VAL A 94 7.45 7.07 -4.48
CA VAL A 94 8.64 6.27 -4.79
C VAL A 94 9.81 6.67 -3.90
N CYS A 95 10.14 7.97 -3.80
CA CYS A 95 11.24 8.42 -2.96
C CYS A 95 11.02 8.07 -1.47
N TRP A 96 9.78 8.18 -0.99
CA TRP A 96 9.44 7.83 0.39
C TRP A 96 9.60 6.33 0.65
N VAL A 97 9.17 5.46 -0.26
CA VAL A 97 9.39 4.00 -0.14
C VAL A 97 10.88 3.65 -0.25
N ALA A 98 11.59 4.28 -1.20
CA ALA A 98 13.03 4.10 -1.42
C ALA A 98 13.90 4.53 -0.23
N ASP A 99 13.49 5.55 0.52
CA ASP A 99 14.23 6.06 1.68
C ASP A 99 14.25 5.07 2.87
N ALA A 100 13.35 4.08 2.90
CA ALA A 100 13.32 3.07 3.95
C ALA A 100 14.46 2.05 3.80
N LYS A 101 15.50 2.20 4.64
CA LYS A 101 16.67 1.31 4.67
C LYS A 101 16.39 -0.09 5.25
N LYS A 102 15.37 -0.21 6.10
CA LYS A 102 14.98 -1.47 6.74
C LYS A 102 13.86 -2.15 5.95
N PRO A 103 13.96 -3.44 5.62
CA PRO A 103 12.97 -4.12 4.78
C PRO A 103 11.56 -4.12 5.40
N GLU A 104 11.44 -4.23 6.72
CA GLU A 104 10.16 -4.21 7.41
C GLU A 104 9.48 -2.83 7.29
N THR A 105 10.28 -1.76 7.36
CA THR A 105 9.77 -0.39 7.18
C THR A 105 9.36 -0.16 5.74
N ARG A 106 10.14 -0.68 4.78
CA ARG A 106 9.83 -0.60 3.36
C ARG A 106 8.50 -1.30 3.04
N ALA A 107 8.32 -2.53 3.50
CA ALA A 107 7.06 -3.28 3.35
C ALA A 107 5.87 -2.52 3.96
N ARG A 108 6.04 -1.93 5.15
CA ARG A 108 5.00 -1.11 5.78
C ARG A 108 4.65 0.14 4.94
N ARG A 109 5.64 0.84 4.38
CA ARG A 109 5.41 2.01 3.51
C ARG A 109 4.72 1.63 2.20
N ILE A 110 5.07 0.48 1.63
CA ILE A 110 4.40 -0.06 0.44
C ILE A 110 2.91 -0.32 0.72
N ARG A 111 2.60 -1.04 1.81
CA ARG A 111 1.19 -1.28 2.21
C ARG A 111 0.43 0.03 2.41
N ARG A 112 1.03 0.98 3.14
CA ARG A 112 0.43 2.29 3.40
C ARG A 112 0.25 3.13 2.13
N THR A 113 1.07 2.92 1.10
CA THR A 113 0.88 3.59 -0.19
C THR A 113 -0.48 3.22 -0.78
N GLY A 114 -0.87 1.95 -0.74
CA GLY A 114 -2.20 1.52 -1.15
C GLY A 114 -3.31 2.17 -0.30
N GLU A 115 -3.19 2.10 1.03
CA GLU A 115 -4.14 2.72 1.97
C GLU A 115 -4.35 4.23 1.66
N GLU A 116 -3.26 4.98 1.48
CA GLU A 116 -3.32 6.41 1.21
C GLU A 116 -3.90 6.75 -0.16
N LEU A 117 -3.65 5.92 -1.18
CA LEU A 117 -4.27 6.08 -2.50
C LEU A 117 -5.78 5.90 -2.43
N HIS A 118 -6.25 4.89 -1.70
CA HIS A 118 -7.68 4.65 -1.46
C HIS A 118 -8.34 5.77 -0.66
N GLU A 119 -7.60 6.41 0.25
CA GLU A 119 -8.03 7.64 0.93
C GLU A 119 -7.96 8.90 0.06
N GLY A 120 -7.57 8.78 -1.22
CA GLY A 120 -7.47 9.90 -2.16
C GLY A 120 -6.25 10.80 -1.94
N ARG A 121 -5.27 10.38 -1.12
CA ARG A 121 -4.03 11.13 -0.91
C ARG A 121 -3.18 11.06 -2.17
N ARG A 122 -2.76 12.24 -2.63
CA ARG A 122 -1.88 12.37 -3.81
C ARG A 122 -0.39 12.44 -3.45
N ARG A 123 -0.06 12.42 -2.16
CA ARG A 123 1.29 12.50 -1.59
C ARG A 123 1.33 11.71 -0.27
N PRO A 124 2.50 11.15 0.12
CA PRO A 124 2.62 10.43 1.38
C PRO A 124 2.36 11.35 2.58
N CYS A 125 1.46 10.97 3.50
CA CYS A 125 1.23 11.78 4.69
C CYS A 125 2.39 11.65 5.69
N CYS A 126 2.75 12.78 6.31
CA CYS A 126 3.94 12.95 7.14
C CYS A 126 5.29 12.86 6.39
N TRP A 127 5.31 12.99 5.06
CA TRP A 127 6.55 13.12 4.28
C TRP A 127 6.91 14.61 4.09
N PRO A 128 8.07 15.08 4.58
CA PRO A 128 8.49 16.48 4.46
C PRO A 128 8.83 16.90 3.02
N GLY A 129 8.89 15.94 2.09
CA GLY A 129 9.20 16.16 0.69
C GLY A 129 10.39 15.34 0.22
N CYS A 130 10.48 15.13 -1.10
CA CYS A 130 11.61 14.43 -1.70
C CYS A 130 12.88 15.28 -1.57
N ARG A 131 13.98 14.69 -1.07
CA ARG A 131 15.30 15.37 -1.02
C ARG A 131 15.82 15.78 -2.40
N HIS A 132 15.31 15.17 -3.47
CA HIS A 132 15.63 15.47 -4.86
C HIS A 132 14.73 16.57 -5.45
N ARG A 133 13.82 17.13 -4.66
CA ARG A 133 13.05 18.30 -5.06
C ARG A 133 13.95 19.52 -4.95
N GLU A 134 14.40 20.05 -6.08
CA GLU A 134 14.99 21.39 -6.10
C GLU A 134 13.98 22.37 -5.49
N ARG A 135 14.39 23.07 -4.44
CA ARG A 135 13.61 24.14 -3.81
C ARG A 135 13.73 25.38 -4.69
N THR A 136 13.30 25.31 -5.93
CA THR A 136 13.25 26.46 -6.83
C THR A 136 12.04 27.31 -6.43
N GLY A 137 12.15 27.96 -5.28
CA GLY A 137 11.27 29.04 -4.86
C GLY A 137 11.72 30.31 -5.58
N ARG A 138 10.90 30.80 -6.48
CA ARG A 138 10.97 32.17 -6.99
C ARG A 138 9.79 32.94 -6.44
#